data_AF-A0A7X8HW74-F1
#
_entry.id   AF-A0A7X8HW74-F1
#
_cell.length_a   1.000
_cell.length_b   1.000
_cell.length_c   1.000
_cell.angle_alpha   90.00
_cell.angle_beta   90.00
_cell.angle_gamma   90.00
#
_symmetry.space_group_name_H-M   'P 1'
#
loop_
_entity.id
_entity.type
_entity.pdbx_description
1 polymer ?
#
loop_
_entity_poly.entity_id
_entity_poly.type
_entity_poly.pdbx_seq_one_letter_code
_entity_poly.pdbx_strand_id
1 'polypeptide(L)'
;MLREKIIDIPYVSVREKSGAKIVSEIIGREVKNVLDPTLLLSQKWWYDLSEDDESRKPYILTFFFSNDKYPRKIAKKIAKIKGLEIISIPNSFADIFLKAHKEVPLGPRKFVSLFKNASFICTESFHGVVLALIYNRPFYVFDREKTESKSNIFSRVLDLLEMVGLEDRILKNNQKLPNEIDDIDYNKVNSILEIKKKNSLDYLKEALEKAIGGSYNVSSDI
;
A
#
# COMPACT_ATOMS: atom_id res chain seq x y z
N MET A 1 4.19 -2.97 31.60
CA MET A 1 4.30 -4.00 30.54
C MET A 1 4.83 -3.50 29.19
N LEU A 2 4.19 -2.57 28.44
CA LEU A 2 4.75 -2.12 27.15
C LEU A 2 5.96 -1.19 27.34
N ARG A 3 5.84 -0.16 28.18
CA ARG A 3 6.91 0.80 28.49
C ARG A 3 8.23 0.10 28.84
N GLU A 4 8.19 -0.81 29.82
CA GLU A 4 9.36 -1.56 30.30
C GLU A 4 10.08 -2.35 29.19
N LYS A 5 9.37 -2.76 28.14
CA LYS A 5 9.96 -3.55 27.04
C LYS A 5 10.66 -2.71 25.98
N ILE A 6 10.35 -1.41 25.91
CA ILE A 6 10.79 -0.55 24.79
C ILE A 6 11.49 0.73 25.24
N ILE A 7 11.47 1.06 26.54
CA ILE A 7 12.08 2.28 27.08
C ILE A 7 13.58 2.32 26.83
N ASP A 8 14.24 1.16 26.89
CA ASP A 8 15.69 1.03 26.69
C ASP A 8 16.10 0.89 25.22
N ILE A 9 15.15 0.84 24.27
CA ILE A 9 15.46 0.83 22.83
C ILE A 9 15.74 2.28 22.42
N PRO A 10 16.98 2.73 22.16
CA PRO A 10 17.27 4.14 21.96
C PRO A 10 16.61 4.74 20.71
N TYR A 11 16.43 3.94 19.66
CA TYR A 11 15.84 4.38 18.39
C TYR A 11 14.55 3.61 18.11
N VAL A 12 13.42 4.16 18.54
CA VAL A 12 12.08 3.60 18.27
C VAL A 12 11.40 4.43 17.21
N SER A 13 10.94 3.77 16.14
CA SER A 13 10.10 4.37 15.11
C SER A 13 8.92 3.48 14.80
N VAL A 14 7.85 4.09 14.31
CA VAL A 14 6.62 3.37 13.92
C VAL A 14 6.06 3.93 12.62
N ARG A 15 5.24 3.14 11.94
CA ARG A 15 4.76 3.46 10.58
C ARG A 15 3.50 4.29 10.56
N GLU A 16 2.76 4.30 11.67
CA GLU A 16 1.48 4.97 11.82
C GLU A 16 1.61 6.23 12.69
N LYS A 17 1.02 7.35 12.25
CA LYS A 17 1.06 8.62 12.99
C LYS A 17 0.41 8.49 14.36
N SER A 18 -0.72 7.79 14.44
CA SER A 18 -1.40 7.47 15.70
C SER A 18 -0.55 6.60 16.61
N GLY A 19 0.12 5.59 16.05
CA GLY A 19 1.08 4.75 16.77
C GLY A 19 2.23 5.57 17.34
N ALA A 20 2.78 6.52 16.58
CA ALA A 20 3.90 7.35 17.03
C ALA A 20 3.52 8.18 18.24
N LYS A 21 2.31 8.75 18.23
CA LYS A 21 1.75 9.49 19.35
C LYS A 21 1.61 8.60 20.60
N ILE A 22 0.96 7.44 20.46
CA ILE A 22 0.74 6.50 21.58
C ILE A 22 2.07 6.06 22.19
N VAL A 23 3.03 5.65 21.37
CA VAL A 23 4.32 5.18 21.88
C VAL A 23 5.08 6.33 22.53
N SER A 24 5.04 7.54 21.95
CA SER A 24 5.69 8.72 22.54
C SER A 24 5.18 9.04 23.94
N GLU A 25 3.86 8.97 24.14
CA GLU A 25 3.21 9.17 25.45
C GLU A 25 3.62 8.09 26.45
N ILE A 26 3.74 6.84 26.02
CA ILE A 26 4.11 5.70 26.88
C ILE A 26 5.55 5.79 27.37
N ILE A 27 6.49 6.20 26.50
CA ILE A 27 7.93 6.23 26.84
C ILE A 27 8.43 7.61 27.29
N GLY A 28 7.62 8.66 27.14
CA GLY A 28 7.95 10.02 27.56
C GLY A 28 8.98 10.73 26.68
N ARG A 29 9.08 10.36 25.39
CA ARG A 29 9.94 11.02 24.40
C ARG A 29 9.37 10.87 23.00
N GLU A 30 9.82 11.72 22.08
CA GLU A 30 9.37 11.70 20.68
C GLU A 30 9.74 10.37 20.00
N VAL A 31 8.76 9.75 19.35
CA VAL A 31 8.91 8.58 18.49
C VAL A 31 8.71 9.01 17.04
N LYS A 32 9.67 8.70 16.17
CA LYS A 32 9.58 9.09 14.76
C LYS A 32 8.54 8.25 14.03
N ASN A 33 7.68 8.93 13.28
CA ASN A 33 6.84 8.29 12.27
C ASN A 33 7.63 8.17 10.98
N VAL A 34 7.86 6.93 10.53
CA VAL A 34 8.65 6.61 9.33
C VAL A 34 7.80 5.90 8.29
N LEU A 35 8.29 5.85 7.06
CA LEU A 35 7.62 5.19 5.96
C LEU A 35 7.54 3.67 6.17
N ASP A 36 6.56 3.01 5.56
CA ASP A 36 6.50 1.56 5.56
C ASP A 36 7.75 0.97 4.85
N PRO A 37 8.39 -0.09 5.39
CA PRO A 37 9.58 -0.69 4.81
C PRO A 37 9.47 -1.08 3.34
N THR A 38 8.26 -1.40 2.87
CA THR A 38 8.02 -1.72 1.45
C THR A 38 8.30 -0.54 0.52
N LEU A 39 8.14 0.69 0.99
CA LEU A 39 8.44 1.93 0.26
C LEU A 39 9.89 2.40 0.46
N LEU A 40 10.69 1.70 1.29
CA LEU A 40 12.12 1.98 1.44
C LEU A 40 12.96 1.34 0.34
N LEU A 41 12.42 0.39 -0.42
CA LEU A 41 13.12 -0.22 -1.55
C LEU A 41 12.92 0.62 -2.81
N SER A 42 13.90 0.62 -3.71
CA SER A 42 13.77 1.27 -5.01
C SER A 42 12.67 0.61 -5.86
N GLN A 43 12.06 1.39 -6.76
CA GLN A 43 11.14 0.83 -7.75
C GLN A 43 11.82 -0.26 -8.58
N LYS A 44 13.08 -0.07 -8.95
CA LYS A 44 13.87 -1.07 -9.69
C LYS A 44 13.89 -2.43 -8.97
N TRP A 45 14.11 -2.44 -7.65
CA TRP A 45 14.13 -3.66 -6.86
C TRP A 45 12.81 -4.45 -6.99
N TRP A 46 11.67 -3.74 -6.95
CA TRP A 46 10.36 -4.36 -7.13
C TRP A 46 10.15 -4.91 -8.54
N TYR A 47 10.62 -4.19 -9.57
CA TYR A 47 10.61 -4.68 -10.94
C TYR A 47 11.45 -5.95 -11.11
N ASP A 48 12.64 -6.02 -10.50
CA ASP A 48 13.52 -7.20 -10.57
C ASP A 48 12.95 -8.41 -9.79
N LEU A 49 12.17 -8.16 -8.73
CA LEU A 49 11.49 -9.22 -7.96
C LEU A 49 10.36 -9.88 -8.77
N SER A 50 9.61 -9.06 -9.51
CA SER A 50 8.42 -9.48 -10.26
C SER A 50 8.74 -10.41 -11.42
N GLU A 51 7.81 -11.31 -11.72
CA GLU A 51 7.84 -12.12 -12.95
C GLU A 51 7.11 -11.39 -14.08
N ASP A 52 7.64 -11.41 -15.30
CA ASP A 52 6.93 -10.89 -16.47
C ASP A 52 6.06 -11.97 -17.13
N ASP A 53 4.88 -11.56 -17.57
CA ASP A 53 3.93 -12.37 -18.34
C ASP A 53 3.38 -11.51 -19.47
N GLU A 54 4.20 -11.33 -20.51
CA GLU A 54 3.88 -10.50 -21.68
C GLU A 54 2.71 -11.05 -22.50
N SER A 55 2.34 -12.31 -22.30
CA SER A 55 1.26 -12.96 -23.04
C SER A 55 -0.14 -12.53 -22.58
N ARG A 56 -0.21 -11.80 -21.47
CA ARG A 56 -1.47 -11.49 -20.80
C ARG A 56 -2.14 -10.24 -21.35
N LYS A 57 -3.45 -10.34 -21.58
CA LYS A 57 -4.28 -9.19 -21.97
C LYS A 57 -4.35 -8.16 -20.83
N PRO A 58 -4.51 -6.85 -21.15
CA PRO A 58 -4.76 -5.81 -20.17
C PRO A 58 -5.94 -6.14 -19.23
N TYR A 59 -5.76 -5.93 -17.93
CA TYR A 59 -6.74 -6.28 -16.92
C TYR A 59 -6.84 -5.25 -15.79
N ILE A 60 -7.99 -5.26 -15.12
CA ILE A 60 -8.16 -4.68 -13.79
C ILE A 60 -7.89 -5.77 -12.74
N LEU A 61 -7.05 -5.45 -11.77
CA LEU A 61 -6.78 -6.32 -10.63
C LEU A 61 -7.75 -6.00 -9.49
N THR A 62 -8.39 -7.03 -8.93
CA THR A 62 -9.18 -6.91 -7.71
C THR A 62 -8.53 -7.68 -6.55
N PHE A 63 -8.31 -6.97 -5.43
CA PHE A 63 -7.82 -7.56 -4.19
C PHE A 63 -8.63 -7.07 -2.99
N PHE A 64 -9.69 -7.82 -2.69
CA PHE A 64 -10.71 -7.48 -1.69
C PHE A 64 -10.76 -8.52 -0.57
N PHE A 65 -11.22 -8.09 0.58
CA PHE A 65 -11.33 -8.90 1.81
C PHE A 65 -12.76 -8.91 2.35
N SER A 66 -13.54 -7.86 2.07
CA SER A 66 -14.97 -7.82 2.39
C SER A 66 -15.78 -8.63 1.38
N ASN A 67 -16.99 -9.00 1.77
CA ASN A 67 -18.00 -9.55 0.85
C ASN A 67 -18.86 -8.43 0.21
N ASP A 68 -18.45 -7.17 0.34
CA ASP A 68 -19.28 -6.03 -0.06
C ASP A 68 -19.46 -5.96 -1.58
N LYS A 69 -20.68 -5.64 -2.01
CA LYS A 69 -21.01 -5.60 -3.44
C LYS A 69 -20.45 -4.36 -4.13
N TYR A 70 -20.26 -3.27 -3.39
CA TYR A 70 -19.90 -1.96 -3.96
C TYR A 70 -18.52 -1.97 -4.65
N PRO A 71 -17.41 -2.42 -4.02
CA PRO A 71 -16.10 -2.48 -4.68
C PRO A 71 -16.12 -3.30 -5.98
N ARG A 72 -16.79 -4.45 -5.96
CA ARG A 72 -16.94 -5.35 -7.13
C ARG A 72 -17.78 -4.72 -8.24
N LYS A 73 -18.82 -3.97 -7.88
CA LYS A 73 -19.63 -3.22 -8.85
C LYS A 73 -18.80 -2.13 -9.52
N ILE A 74 -17.97 -1.42 -8.76
CA ILE A 74 -17.08 -0.38 -9.30
C ILE A 74 -16.03 -1.01 -10.21
N ALA A 75 -15.35 -2.07 -9.78
CA ALA A 75 -14.37 -2.79 -10.62
C ALA A 75 -14.98 -3.25 -11.95
N LYS A 76 -16.20 -3.83 -11.93
CA LYS A 76 -16.94 -4.20 -13.16
C LYS A 76 -17.28 -3.00 -14.04
N LYS A 77 -17.64 -1.87 -13.45
CA LYS A 77 -17.94 -0.64 -14.20
C LYS A 77 -16.68 -0.12 -14.91
N ILE A 78 -15.55 -0.07 -14.20
CA ILE A 78 -14.26 0.37 -14.76
C ILE A 78 -13.81 -0.59 -15.87
N ALA A 79 -13.88 -1.91 -15.62
CA ALA A 79 -13.58 -2.94 -16.62
C ALA A 79 -14.37 -2.74 -17.91
N LYS A 80 -15.68 -2.48 -17.81
CA LYS A 80 -16.55 -2.22 -18.97
C LYS A 80 -16.18 -0.92 -19.69
N ILE A 81 -15.92 0.17 -18.96
CA ILE A 81 -15.54 1.46 -19.56
C ILE A 81 -14.22 1.34 -20.33
N LYS A 82 -13.27 0.57 -19.81
CA LYS A 82 -11.92 0.44 -20.35
C LYS A 82 -11.72 -0.76 -21.30
N GLY A 83 -12.73 -1.63 -21.43
CA GLY A 83 -12.59 -2.87 -22.21
C GLY A 83 -11.58 -3.87 -21.62
N LEU A 84 -11.45 -3.93 -20.29
CA LEU A 84 -10.46 -4.76 -19.59
C LEU A 84 -11.09 -6.04 -19.03
N GLU A 85 -10.28 -7.11 -18.95
CA GLU A 85 -10.64 -8.31 -18.19
C GLU A 85 -10.49 -8.07 -16.67
N ILE A 86 -11.22 -8.83 -15.84
CA ILE A 86 -11.07 -8.77 -14.37
C ILE A 86 -10.28 -9.98 -13.91
N ILE A 87 -9.14 -9.72 -13.28
CA ILE A 87 -8.37 -10.73 -12.54
C ILE A 87 -8.55 -10.46 -11.04
N SER A 88 -8.99 -11.47 -10.31
CA SER A 88 -9.19 -11.39 -8.86
C SER A 88 -8.20 -12.27 -8.14
N ILE A 89 -7.52 -11.71 -7.14
CA ILE A 89 -6.83 -12.47 -6.10
C ILE A 89 -7.89 -12.80 -5.03
N PRO A 90 -8.37 -14.04 -4.94
CA PRO A 90 -9.52 -14.36 -4.09
C PRO A 90 -9.10 -14.36 -2.62
N ASN A 91 -9.67 -13.44 -1.84
CA ASN A 91 -9.44 -13.37 -0.39
C ASN A 91 -10.75 -13.16 0.42
N SER A 92 -11.89 -13.41 -0.23
CA SER A 92 -13.22 -13.42 0.38
C SER A 92 -14.12 -14.47 -0.29
N PHE A 93 -15.19 -14.90 0.39
CA PHE A 93 -16.17 -15.81 -0.21
C PHE A 93 -16.81 -15.22 -1.46
N ALA A 94 -17.09 -13.91 -1.46
CA ALA A 94 -17.66 -13.23 -2.63
C ALA A 94 -16.74 -13.33 -3.86
N ASP A 95 -15.42 -13.33 -3.69
CA ASP A 95 -14.46 -13.47 -4.80
C ASP A 95 -14.38 -14.90 -5.32
N ILE A 96 -14.53 -15.89 -4.43
CA ILE A 96 -14.62 -17.31 -4.82
C ILE A 96 -15.82 -17.54 -5.75
N PHE A 97 -16.94 -16.85 -5.52
CA PHE A 97 -18.14 -16.97 -6.36
C PHE A 97 -18.24 -15.92 -7.47
N LEU A 98 -17.30 -14.98 -7.55
CA LEU A 98 -17.29 -13.97 -8.60
C LEU A 98 -17.02 -14.63 -9.96
N LYS A 99 -17.83 -14.28 -10.97
CA LYS A 99 -17.56 -14.58 -12.38
C LYS A 99 -16.45 -13.66 -12.90
N ALA A 100 -15.22 -13.95 -12.50
CA ALA A 100 -13.97 -13.29 -12.92
C ALA A 100 -12.87 -14.35 -13.07
N HIS A 101 -11.79 -14.02 -13.77
CA HIS A 101 -10.60 -14.87 -13.76
C HIS A 101 -10.00 -14.82 -12.34
N LYS A 102 -9.76 -15.98 -11.74
CA LYS A 102 -9.25 -16.08 -10.37
C LYS A 102 -7.82 -16.53 -10.44
N GLU A 103 -6.97 -15.83 -9.72
CA GLU A 103 -5.55 -16.16 -9.67
C GLU A 103 -5.10 -16.23 -8.23
N VAL A 104 -4.64 -17.41 -7.83
CA VAL A 104 -4.04 -17.65 -6.52
C VAL A 104 -2.53 -17.63 -6.74
N PRO A 105 -1.84 -16.54 -6.36
CA PRO A 105 -0.41 -16.43 -6.61
C PRO A 105 0.37 -17.41 -5.75
N LEU A 106 1.25 -18.20 -6.39
CA LEU A 106 2.14 -19.15 -5.71
C LEU A 106 3.39 -18.42 -5.20
N GLY A 107 3.19 -17.49 -4.25
CA GLY A 107 4.27 -16.77 -3.58
C GLY A 107 4.42 -15.28 -3.97
N PRO A 108 5.43 -14.60 -3.39
CA PRO A 108 5.54 -13.14 -3.46
C PRO A 108 5.84 -12.61 -4.87
N ARG A 109 6.64 -13.31 -5.67
CA ARG A 109 7.00 -12.88 -7.05
C ARG A 109 5.79 -12.79 -7.95
N LYS A 110 4.98 -13.86 -7.99
CA LYS A 110 3.73 -13.88 -8.75
C LYS A 110 2.72 -12.87 -8.19
N PHE A 111 2.64 -12.73 -6.87
CA PHE A 111 1.76 -11.74 -6.24
C PHE A 111 2.08 -10.31 -6.70
N VAL A 112 3.35 -9.89 -6.62
CA VAL A 112 3.73 -8.52 -7.04
C VAL A 112 3.65 -8.31 -8.55
N SER A 113 3.89 -9.36 -9.34
CA SER A 113 3.69 -9.34 -10.81
C SER A 113 2.25 -8.97 -11.18
N LEU A 114 1.25 -9.44 -10.42
CA LEU A 114 -0.14 -9.09 -10.68
C LEU A 114 -0.41 -7.60 -10.51
N PHE A 115 0.23 -6.95 -9.54
CA PHE A 115 0.13 -5.50 -9.36
C PHE A 115 0.95 -4.75 -10.42
N LYS A 116 2.17 -5.21 -10.71
CA LYS A 116 3.02 -4.63 -11.76
C LYS A 116 2.31 -4.58 -13.09
N ASN A 117 1.63 -5.66 -13.51
CA ASN A 117 1.06 -5.78 -14.85
C ASN A 117 -0.40 -5.32 -14.95
N ALA A 118 -1.02 -4.90 -13.84
CA ALA A 118 -2.38 -4.40 -13.85
C ALA A 118 -2.50 -3.06 -14.60
N SER A 119 -3.51 -2.93 -15.45
CA SER A 119 -3.86 -1.64 -16.07
C SER A 119 -4.65 -0.73 -15.13
N PHE A 120 -5.30 -1.32 -14.12
CA PHE A 120 -6.00 -0.61 -13.06
C PHE A 120 -6.11 -1.51 -11.82
N ILE A 121 -6.13 -0.93 -10.61
CA ILE A 121 -6.28 -1.70 -9.36
C ILE A 121 -7.52 -1.26 -8.58
N CYS A 122 -8.31 -2.22 -8.11
CA CYS A 122 -9.33 -1.98 -7.10
C CYS A 122 -9.02 -2.84 -5.86
N THR A 123 -8.86 -2.21 -4.70
CA THR A 123 -8.42 -2.93 -3.51
C THR A 123 -9.03 -2.40 -2.21
N GLU A 124 -9.02 -3.23 -1.17
CA GLU A 124 -9.30 -2.84 0.21
C GLU A 124 -8.04 -3.00 1.09
N SER A 125 -6.87 -3.22 0.48
CA SER A 125 -5.63 -3.54 1.16
C SER A 125 -4.70 -2.34 1.21
N PHE A 126 -4.12 -2.06 2.38
CA PHE A 126 -3.01 -1.13 2.51
C PHE A 126 -1.85 -1.48 1.56
N HIS A 127 -1.39 -2.74 1.55
CA HIS A 127 -0.30 -3.13 0.64
C HIS A 127 -0.74 -3.16 -0.83
N GLY A 128 -2.05 -3.29 -1.11
CA GLY A 128 -2.55 -3.13 -2.46
C GLY A 128 -2.38 -1.68 -2.96
N VAL A 129 -2.61 -0.70 -2.09
CA VAL A 129 -2.32 0.71 -2.37
C VAL A 129 -0.83 0.95 -2.50
N VAL A 130 -0.02 0.44 -1.56
CA VAL A 130 1.44 0.59 -1.62
C VAL A 130 2.01 0.04 -2.93
N LEU A 131 1.60 -1.15 -3.36
CA LEU A 131 2.05 -1.71 -4.64
C LEU A 131 1.52 -0.91 -5.84
N ALA A 132 0.30 -0.35 -5.77
CA ALA A 132 -0.19 0.56 -6.81
C ALA A 132 0.68 1.82 -6.93
N LEU A 133 1.12 2.39 -5.81
CA LEU A 133 2.04 3.52 -5.78
C LEU A 133 3.42 3.13 -6.32
N ILE A 134 3.99 2.02 -5.84
CA ILE A 134 5.31 1.52 -6.29
C ILE A 134 5.34 1.30 -7.81
N TYR A 135 4.28 0.76 -8.39
CA TYR A 135 4.23 0.46 -9.83
C TYR A 135 3.57 1.57 -10.67
N ASN A 136 3.26 2.73 -10.08
CA ASN A 136 2.56 3.83 -10.74
C ASN A 136 1.28 3.39 -11.48
N ARG A 137 0.45 2.56 -10.83
CA ARG A 137 -0.78 2.01 -11.41
C ARG A 137 -2.03 2.73 -10.91
N PRO A 138 -2.90 3.21 -11.80
CA PRO A 138 -4.12 3.90 -11.37
C PRO A 138 -4.99 2.96 -10.54
N PHE A 139 -5.53 3.47 -9.44
CA PHE A 139 -6.22 2.61 -8.46
C PHE A 139 -7.38 3.30 -7.76
N TYR A 140 -8.32 2.52 -7.26
CA TYR A 140 -9.26 2.97 -6.22
C TYR A 140 -9.16 2.06 -5.01
N VAL A 141 -9.18 2.66 -3.83
CA VAL A 141 -9.25 1.96 -2.55
C VAL A 141 -10.63 2.14 -1.91
N PHE A 142 -11.12 1.07 -1.29
CA PHE A 142 -12.43 1.04 -0.66
C PHE A 142 -12.29 0.85 0.84
N ASP A 143 -13.11 1.59 1.59
CA ASP A 143 -13.25 1.36 3.02
C ASP A 143 -14.06 0.08 3.27
N ARG A 144 -13.62 -0.71 4.25
CA ARG A 144 -14.32 -1.93 4.67
C ARG A 144 -15.29 -1.55 5.77
N GLU A 145 -16.58 -1.43 5.45
CA GLU A 145 -17.56 -1.16 6.49
C GLU A 145 -17.64 -2.32 7.53
N LYS A 146 -17.94 -1.94 8.78
CA LYS A 146 -18.41 -2.82 9.88
C LYS A 146 -17.44 -3.89 10.38
N THR A 147 -16.49 -3.54 11.25
CA THR A 147 -16.14 -4.28 12.49
C THR A 147 -15.13 -3.45 13.30
N GLU A 148 -15.23 -3.49 14.63
CA GLU A 148 -14.46 -2.66 15.58
C GLU A 148 -12.92 -2.80 15.48
N SER A 149 -12.42 -3.92 14.94
CA SER A 149 -10.99 -4.16 14.69
C SER A 149 -10.42 -3.48 13.42
N LYS A 150 -11.27 -2.88 12.57
CA LYS A 150 -10.92 -2.37 11.23
C LYS A 150 -10.49 -0.89 11.18
N SER A 151 -10.68 -0.12 12.24
CA SER A 151 -10.29 1.30 12.29
C SER A 151 -8.81 1.52 11.97
N ASN A 152 -7.95 0.55 12.33
CA ASN A 152 -6.50 0.66 12.21
C ASN A 152 -5.94 0.37 10.80
N ILE A 153 -6.62 -0.42 9.96
CA ILE A 153 -6.11 -0.71 8.60
C ILE A 153 -6.44 0.45 7.67
N PHE A 154 -7.66 0.95 7.76
CA PHE A 154 -8.09 2.04 6.91
C PHE A 154 -7.41 3.35 7.31
N SER A 155 -7.13 3.58 8.60
CA SER A 155 -6.31 4.74 9.02
C SER A 155 -4.94 4.76 8.36
N ARG A 156 -4.28 3.61 8.16
CA ARG A 156 -3.00 3.54 7.42
C ARG A 156 -3.13 3.96 5.96
N VAL A 157 -4.25 3.60 5.33
CA VAL A 157 -4.56 4.02 3.95
C VAL A 157 -4.82 5.52 3.92
N LEU A 158 -5.59 6.05 4.86
CA LEU A 158 -5.86 7.49 4.98
C LEU A 158 -4.58 8.28 5.17
N ASP A 159 -3.76 7.92 6.17
CA ASP A 159 -2.48 8.58 6.47
C ASP A 159 -1.56 8.58 5.24
N LEU A 160 -1.50 7.46 4.51
CA LEU A 160 -0.67 7.34 3.30
C LEU A 160 -1.20 8.20 2.15
N LEU A 161 -2.51 8.19 1.89
CA LEU A 161 -3.09 8.94 0.78
C LEU A 161 -3.12 10.46 1.06
N GLU A 162 -3.36 10.88 2.29
CA GLU A 162 -3.20 12.28 2.73
C GLU A 162 -1.75 12.74 2.54
N MET A 163 -0.78 11.89 2.89
CA MET A 163 0.64 12.21 2.73
C MET A 163 1.01 12.55 1.28
N VAL A 164 0.46 11.80 0.31
CA VAL A 164 0.79 11.97 -1.12
C VAL A 164 -0.25 12.78 -1.91
N GLY A 165 -1.33 13.24 -1.27
CA GLY A 165 -2.39 14.03 -1.87
C GLY A 165 -3.28 13.26 -2.85
N LEU A 166 -3.67 12.03 -2.48
CA LEU A 166 -4.49 11.10 -3.28
C LEU A 166 -5.76 10.64 -2.54
N GLU A 167 -6.32 11.49 -1.68
CA GLU A 167 -7.53 11.18 -0.91
C GLU A 167 -8.77 10.96 -1.81
N ASP A 168 -8.77 11.53 -3.02
CA ASP A 168 -9.78 11.33 -4.06
C ASP A 168 -9.81 9.89 -4.60
N ARG A 169 -8.73 9.11 -4.37
CA ARG A 169 -8.65 7.69 -4.72
C ARG A 169 -9.38 6.79 -3.74
N ILE A 170 -9.97 7.36 -2.68
CA ILE A 170 -10.83 6.66 -1.73
C ILE A 170 -12.28 6.73 -2.21
N LEU A 171 -12.89 5.57 -2.47
CA LEU A 171 -14.31 5.48 -2.77
C LEU A 171 -15.10 4.93 -1.58
N LYS A 172 -16.01 5.77 -1.07
CA LYS A 172 -16.94 5.40 -0.01
C LYS A 172 -18.16 4.68 -0.58
N ASN A 173 -18.84 3.89 0.24
CA ASN A 173 -20.03 3.16 -0.19
C ASN A 173 -21.05 4.05 -0.89
N ASN A 174 -21.59 3.55 -2.00
CA ASN A 174 -22.57 4.23 -2.86
C ASN A 174 -22.10 5.53 -3.54
N GLN A 175 -20.82 5.91 -3.42
CA GLN A 175 -20.26 7.02 -4.17
C GLN A 175 -20.26 6.71 -5.67
N LYS A 176 -20.53 7.71 -6.51
CA LYS A 176 -20.42 7.55 -7.97
C LYS A 176 -18.95 7.49 -8.35
N LEU A 177 -18.62 6.62 -9.31
CA LEU A 177 -17.30 6.61 -9.95
C LEU A 177 -17.05 8.00 -10.58
N PRO A 178 -15.90 8.65 -10.29
CA PRO A 178 -15.49 9.89 -10.95
C PRO A 178 -15.38 9.74 -12.47
N ASN A 179 -15.45 10.86 -13.19
CA ASN A 179 -15.30 10.85 -14.65
C ASN A 179 -13.85 10.55 -15.06
N GLU A 180 -12.88 11.13 -14.34
CA GLU A 180 -11.45 10.96 -14.56
C GLU A 180 -10.97 9.75 -13.75
N ILE A 181 -10.88 8.59 -14.40
CA ILE A 181 -10.59 7.33 -13.73
C ILE A 181 -9.08 7.18 -13.47
N ASP A 182 -8.23 7.65 -14.39
CA ASP A 182 -6.77 7.44 -14.36
C ASP A 182 -5.97 8.66 -13.92
N ASP A 183 -6.62 9.76 -13.54
CA ASP A 183 -5.91 11.00 -13.23
C ASP A 183 -5.14 10.87 -11.90
N ILE A 184 -3.85 10.59 -12.02
CA ILE A 184 -2.87 10.58 -10.93
C ILE A 184 -1.58 11.17 -11.48
N ASP A 185 -1.15 12.31 -10.92
CA ASP A 185 0.18 12.87 -11.17
C ASP A 185 1.24 12.11 -10.37
N TYR A 186 1.74 11.02 -10.97
CA TYR A 186 2.78 10.22 -10.35
C TYR A 186 4.12 10.95 -10.20
N ASN A 187 4.38 12.03 -10.95
CA ASN A 187 5.59 12.81 -10.75
C ASN A 187 5.54 13.51 -9.38
N LYS A 188 4.40 14.12 -9.06
CA LYS A 188 4.15 14.73 -7.74
C LYS A 188 4.19 13.67 -6.62
N VAL A 189 3.49 12.55 -6.80
CA VAL A 189 3.43 11.46 -5.81
C VAL A 189 4.83 10.91 -5.52
N ASN A 190 5.60 10.58 -6.56
CA ASN A 190 6.94 10.02 -6.41
C ASN A 190 7.92 11.01 -5.78
N SER A 191 7.81 12.30 -6.10
CA SER A 191 8.62 13.34 -5.45
C SER A 191 8.38 13.40 -3.94
N ILE A 192 7.13 13.29 -3.50
CA ILE A 192 6.78 13.25 -2.07
C ILE A 192 7.32 11.97 -1.42
N LEU A 193 7.12 10.81 -2.06
CA LEU A 193 7.59 9.53 -1.53
C LEU A 193 9.12 9.49 -1.38
N GLU A 194 9.89 10.02 -2.34
CA GLU A 194 11.35 10.08 -2.26
C GLU A 194 11.84 10.93 -1.08
N ILE A 195 11.20 12.08 -0.80
CA ILE A 195 11.52 12.89 0.39
C ILE A 195 11.25 12.10 1.68
N LYS A 196 10.11 11.41 1.76
CA LYS A 196 9.70 10.63 2.94
C LYS A 196 10.57 9.38 3.13
N LYS A 197 10.96 8.76 2.03
CA LYS A 197 11.91 7.65 1.97
C LYS A 197 13.26 8.09 2.52
N LYS A 198 13.82 9.17 1.99
CA LYS A 198 15.09 9.74 2.48
C LYS A 198 15.06 10.00 3.99
N ASN A 199 14.03 10.66 4.50
CA ASN A 199 13.91 10.92 5.95
C ASN A 199 13.87 9.63 6.78
N SER A 200 13.21 8.59 6.28
CA SER A 200 13.10 7.30 6.98
C SER A 200 14.43 6.54 6.96
N LEU A 201 15.17 6.64 5.86
CA LEU A 201 16.50 6.05 5.71
C LEU A 201 17.56 6.78 6.52
N ASP A 202 17.51 8.11 6.57
CA ASP A 202 18.38 8.93 7.42
C ASP A 202 18.20 8.53 8.90
N TYR A 203 16.95 8.33 9.34
CA TYR A 203 16.66 7.83 10.69
C TYR A 203 17.16 6.40 10.93
N LEU A 204 16.93 5.48 9.98
CA LEU A 204 17.40 4.11 10.10
C LEU A 204 18.94 4.04 10.14
N LYS A 205 19.61 4.84 9.30
CA LYS A 205 21.06 4.94 9.26
C LYS A 205 21.60 5.44 10.59
N GLU A 206 21.06 6.53 11.13
CA GLU A 206 21.47 7.05 12.43
C GLU A 206 21.32 5.99 13.54
N ALA A 207 20.19 5.30 13.56
CA ALA A 207 19.92 4.24 14.53
C ALA A 207 20.95 3.10 14.47
N LEU A 208 21.31 2.67 13.25
CA LEU A 208 22.29 1.62 13.03
C LEU A 208 23.71 2.07 13.37
N GLU A 209 24.12 3.27 12.97
CA GLU A 209 25.43 3.85 13.26
C GLU A 209 25.68 3.95 14.77
N LYS A 210 24.65 4.34 15.52
CA LYS A 210 24.70 4.44 16.97
C LYS A 210 24.74 3.08 17.65
N ALA A 211 24.05 2.08 17.10
CA ALA A 211 24.07 0.72 17.62
C ALA A 211 25.44 0.04 17.44
N ILE A 212 26.15 0.31 16.33
CA ILE A 212 27.45 -0.31 16.02
C ILE A 212 28.66 0.54 16.42
N GLY A 213 28.46 1.81 16.78
CA GLY A 213 29.54 2.74 17.15
C GLY A 213 30.43 3.16 15.98
N GLY A 214 29.89 3.19 14.75
CA GLY A 214 30.64 3.46 13.51
C GLY A 214 29.73 3.78 12.32
N SER A 215 30.30 4.07 11.15
CA SER A 215 29.54 4.43 9.94
C SER A 215 28.82 3.23 9.31
N TYR A 216 27.56 3.41 8.88
CA TYR A 216 26.77 2.38 8.22
C TYR A 216 26.53 2.75 6.75
N ASN A 217 26.91 1.83 5.84
CA ASN A 217 26.66 1.99 4.41
C ASN A 217 25.32 1.34 4.05
N VAL A 218 24.35 2.16 3.65
CA VAL A 218 23.06 1.71 3.13
C VAL A 218 23.26 1.11 1.73
N SER A 219 22.63 -0.04 1.44
CA SER A 219 22.70 -0.70 0.12
C SER A 219 22.19 0.21 -0.99
N SER A 220 22.70 0.06 -2.21
CA SER A 220 22.21 0.75 -3.41
C SER A 220 20.77 0.39 -3.80
N ASP A 221 20.23 -0.69 -3.24
CA ASP A 221 18.86 -1.15 -3.52
C ASP A 221 17.78 -0.35 -2.78
N ILE A 222 18.22 0.45 -1.80
CA ILE A 222 17.43 1.30 -0.92
C ILE A 222 17.58 2.75 -1.37
#